data_AF-K1RT63-F1
#
_entry.id   AF-K1RT63-F1
#
_cell.length_a   1.000
_cell.length_b   1.000
_cell.length_c   1.000
_cell.angle_alpha   90.00
_cell.angle_beta   90.00
_cell.angle_gamma   90.00
#
_symmetry.space_group_name_H-M   'P 1'
#
loop_
_entity.id
_entity.type
_entity.pdbx_description
1 polymer ?
#
loop_
_entity_poly.entity_id
_entity_poly.type
_entity_poly.pdbx_seq_one_letter_code
_entity_poly.pdbx_strand_id
1 'polypeptide(L)' 'MIIRESNITERSLVTSCNLINSVRSDNNPQGFTMERFEILENRDLRVYAR' A
#
# COMPACT_ATOMS: atom_id res chain seq x y z
N MET A 1 22.27 -5.46 -18.54
CA MET A 1 21.47 -4.24 -18.77
C MET A 1 20.86 -3.84 -17.44
N ILE A 2 21.17 -2.64 -16.92
CA ILE A 2 20.59 -2.13 -15.66
C ILE A 2 19.55 -1.10 -16.06
N ILE A 3 18.27 -1.40 -15.85
CA ILE A 3 17.16 -0.47 -16.09
C ILE A 3 16.92 0.27 -14.78
N ARG A 4 16.95 1.61 -14.81
CA ARG A 4 16.55 2.44 -13.68
C ARG A 4 15.29 3.19 -14.05
N GLU A 5 14.33 3.15 -13.14
CA GLU A 5 13.06 3.85 -13.25
C GLU A 5 13.35 5.36 -13.18
N SER A 6 13.12 6.06 -14.29
CA SER A 6 13.40 7.49 -14.40
C SER A 6 12.26 8.36 -13.88
N ASN A 7 11.10 7.77 -13.58
CA ASN A 7 9.88 8.51 -13.26
C ASN A 7 9.27 8.01 -11.94
N ILE A 8 8.80 8.93 -11.11
CA ILE A 8 8.00 8.68 -9.92
C ILE A 8 6.56 9.07 -10.22
N THR A 9 5.62 8.17 -9.93
CA THR A 9 4.18 8.44 -10.02
C THR A 9 3.60 8.53 -8.62
N GLU A 10 3.03 9.68 -8.28
CA GLU A 10 2.28 9.85 -7.03
C GLU A 10 0.80 9.57 -7.27
N ARG A 11 0.20 8.76 -6.39
CA ARG A 11 -1.19 8.35 -6.46
C ARG A 11 -1.88 8.58 -5.13
N SER A 12 -3.14 9.01 -5.18
CA SER A 12 -4.05 8.97 -4.04
C SER A 12 -4.78 7.62 -4.05
N LEU A 13 -4.68 6.89 -2.95
CA LEU A 13 -5.35 5.60 -2.75
C LEU A 13 -6.29 5.72 -1.56
N VAL A 14 -7.57 5.43 -1.78
CA VAL A 14 -8.55 5.23 -0.71
C VAL A 14 -8.82 3.73 -0.65
N THR A 15 -8.61 3.11 0.49
CA THR A 15 -8.75 1.66 0.65
C THR A 15 -9.61 1.31 1.86
N SER A 16 -10.18 0.11 1.84
CA SER A 16 -10.99 -0.47 2.90
C SER A 16 -10.51 -1.88 3.21
N CYS A 17 -10.61 -2.30 4.47
CA CYS A 17 -10.33 -3.67 4.88
C CYS A 17 -11.01 -3.99 6.21
N ASN A 18 -11.08 -5.28 6.54
CA ASN A 18 -11.46 -5.77 7.85
C ASN A 18 -10.21 -6.07 8.67
N LEU A 19 -10.17 -5.60 9.91
CA LEU A 19 -9.09 -5.93 10.85
C LEU A 19 -9.52 -7.11 11.72
N ILE A 20 -8.78 -8.20 11.65
CA ILE A 20 -8.97 -9.36 12.51
C ILE A 20 -7.82 -9.40 13.51
N ASN A 21 -8.14 -9.45 14.81
CA ASN A 21 -7.10 -9.54 15.84
C ASN A 21 -6.25 -10.80 15.62
N SER A 22 -4.94 -10.64 15.76
CA SER A 22 -3.94 -11.69 15.61
C SER A 22 -2.94 -11.62 16.76
N VAL A 23 -2.26 -12.73 17.02
CA VAL A 23 -1.18 -12.77 18.02
C VAL A 23 -0.09 -11.79 17.60
N ARG A 24 0.34 -10.94 18.54
CA ARG A 24 1.49 -10.06 18.36
C ARG A 24 2.77 -10.88 18.28
N SER A 25 3.61 -10.58 17.31
CA SER A 25 4.93 -11.20 17.14
C SER A 25 5.89 -10.21 16.50
N ASP A 26 7.16 -10.55 16.42
CA ASP A 26 8.16 -9.72 15.74
C ASP A 26 7.77 -9.42 14.28
N ASN A 27 7.07 -10.35 13.63
CA ASN A 27 6.58 -10.21 12.25
C ASN A 27 5.19 -9.56 12.15
N ASN A 28 4.44 -9.45 13.25
CA ASN A 28 3.14 -8.76 13.33
C ASN A 28 3.03 -8.00 14.66
N PRO A 29 3.82 -6.93 14.86
CA PRO A 29 3.83 -6.19 16.12
C PRO A 29 2.50 -5.48 16.37
N GLN A 30 1.78 -5.12 15.30
CA GLN A 30 0.47 -4.47 15.38
C GLN A 30 -0.63 -5.39 15.96
N GLY A 31 -0.51 -6.71 15.81
CA GLY A 31 -1.43 -7.67 16.44
C GLY A 31 -2.79 -7.78 15.76
N PHE A 32 -2.84 -7.49 14.46
CA PHE A 32 -4.01 -7.74 13.63
C PHE A 32 -3.59 -8.10 12.22
N THR A 33 -4.48 -8.78 11.51
CA THR A 33 -4.37 -9.12 10.10
C THR A 33 -5.41 -8.33 9.34
N MET A 34 -5.01 -7.71 8.23
CA MET A 34 -5.94 -7.10 7.29
C MET A 34 -6.50 -8.19 6.38
N GLU A 35 -7.82 -8.34 6.37
CA GLU A 35 -8.54 -9.20 5.45
C GLU A 35 -9.45 -8.37 4.55
N ARG A 36 -9.81 -8.94 3.39
CA ARG A 36 -10.69 -8.28 2.40
C ARG A 36 -10.22 -6.87 2.04
N PHE A 37 -8.92 -6.73 1.79
CA PHE A 37 -8.32 -5.47 1.39
C PHE A 37 -8.82 -5.09 -0.01
N GLU A 38 -9.48 -3.94 -0.10
CA GLU A 38 -10.12 -3.42 -1.30
C GLU A 38 -9.66 -1.98 -1.57
N ILE A 39 -9.46 -1.65 -2.85
CA ILE A 39 -9.13 -0.30 -3.29
C ILE A 39 -10.43 0.37 -3.78
N LEU A 40 -10.88 1.39 -3.04
CA LEU A 40 -12.08 2.15 -3.35
C LEU A 40 -11.80 3.28 -4.34
N GLU A 41 -10.62 3.91 -4.23
CA GLU A 41 -10.18 4.95 -5.17
C GLU A 41 -8.70 4.78 -5.48
N ASN A 42 -8.34 4.95 -6.75
CA ASN A 42 -6.96 4.97 -7.22
C ASN A 42 -6.77 6.08 -8.25
N ARG A 43 -6.33 7.25 -7.78
CA ARG A 43 -6.19 8.45 -8.60
C ARG A 43 -4.73 8.83 -8.79
N ASP A 44 -4.29 8.99 -10.03
CA ASP A 44 -3.00 9.58 -10.35
C ASP A 44 -2.99 11.07 -10.02
N LEU A 45 -2.00 11.52 -9.24
CA LEU A 45 -1.83 12.92 -8.86
C LEU A 45 -0.81 13.62 -9.76
N ARG A 46 0.36 13.01 -9.95
CA ARG A 46 1.42 13.54 -10.83
C ARG A 46 2.47 12.50 -11.15
N VAL A 47 3.14 12.70 -12.29
CA VAL A 47 4.34 11.96 -12.70
C VAL A 47 5.47 12.96 -12.83
N TYR A 48 6.63 12.66 -12.26
CA TYR A 48 7.82 13.49 -12.41
C TYR A 48 9.08 12.64 -12.57
N ALA A 49 10.07 13.16 -13.29
CA ALA A 49 11.35 12.50 -13.42
C ALA A 49 12.12 12.54 -12.09
N ARG A 50 12.81 11.46 -11.75
CA ARG A 50 13.66 11.36 -10.56
C ARG A 50 14.93 12.20 -10.68
#